data_AF-F0T2H6-F1
#
_entry.id   AF-F0T2H6-F1
#
_cell.length_a   1.000
_cell.length_b   1.000
_cell.length_c   1.000
_cell.angle_alpha   90.00
_cell.angle_beta   90.00
_cell.angle_gamma   90.00
#
_symmetry.space_group_name_H-M   'P 1'
#
loop_
_entity.id
_entity.type
_entity.pdbx_description
1 polymer ?
#
loop_
_entity_poly.entity_id
_entity_poly.type
_entity_poly.pdbx_seq_one_letter_code
_entity_poly.pdbx_strand_id
1 'polypeptide(L)'
;MTGKIISVREHPAYLNRAVDYFSSKWGIDRKLYEAAVSDGITTANPLPRWFLLLKDGEIIGSYGLIENDVSGAAGREYMLFPKKARIIRRERRPDDPFNLQE
;
A
#
# COMPACT_ATOMS: atom_id res chain seq x y z
N MET A 1 16.18 21.33 1.75
CA MET A 1 16.12 19.91 1.33
C MET A 1 14.67 19.46 1.43
N THR A 2 14.05 19.07 0.31
CA THR A 2 12.62 18.73 0.20
C THR A 2 12.46 17.22 0.02
N GLY A 3 11.58 16.59 0.80
CA GLY A 3 11.20 15.19 0.61
C GLY A 3 10.19 15.05 -0.54
N LYS A 4 10.24 13.95 -1.28
CA LYS A 4 9.31 13.63 -2.36
C LYS A 4 8.60 12.31 -2.10
N ILE A 5 7.29 12.29 -2.24
CA ILE A 5 6.52 11.03 -2.28
C ILE A 5 6.48 10.55 -3.73
N ILE A 6 6.77 9.27 -3.95
CA ILE A 6 6.67 8.62 -5.26
C ILE A 6 5.65 7.47 -5.22
N SER A 7 4.90 7.30 -6.31
CA SER A 7 4.06 6.13 -6.55
C SER A 7 4.91 5.02 -7.18
N VAL A 8 4.90 3.82 -6.60
CA VAL A 8 5.60 2.66 -7.18
C VAL A 8 4.96 2.22 -8.49
N ARG A 9 3.64 2.48 -8.68
CA ARG A 9 2.94 2.22 -9.94
C ARG A 9 3.45 3.08 -11.09
N GLU A 10 3.72 4.35 -10.81
CA GLU A 10 4.24 5.31 -11.82
C GLU A 10 5.75 5.17 -12.01
N HIS A 11 6.44 4.60 -11.02
CA HIS A 11 7.87 4.33 -11.06
C HIS A 11 8.20 2.86 -10.73
N PRO A 12 7.87 1.90 -11.61
CA PRO A 12 8.08 0.46 -11.35
C PRO A 12 9.53 0.07 -11.09
N ALA A 13 10.49 0.89 -11.52
CA ALA A 13 11.91 0.73 -11.18
C ALA A 13 12.19 0.69 -9.66
N TYR A 14 11.27 1.21 -8.84
CA TYR A 14 11.36 1.18 -7.39
C TYR A 14 10.74 -0.08 -6.76
N LEU A 15 10.14 -1.00 -7.54
CA LEU A 15 9.48 -2.21 -7.04
C LEU A 15 10.36 -2.96 -6.03
N ASN A 16 11.56 -3.37 -6.44
CA ASN A 16 12.46 -4.15 -5.58
C ASN A 16 12.81 -3.40 -4.29
N ARG A 17 13.12 -2.11 -4.39
CA ARG A 17 13.46 -1.26 -3.24
C ARG A 17 12.27 -1.06 -2.31
N ALA A 18 11.05 -0.94 -2.86
CA ALA A 18 9.83 -0.85 -2.09
C ALA A 18 9.60 -2.13 -1.30
N VAL A 19 9.67 -3.28 -1.97
CA VAL A 19 9.47 -4.60 -1.36
C VAL A 19 10.49 -4.86 -0.23
N ASP A 20 11.78 -4.56 -0.45
CA ASP A 20 12.80 -4.64 0.62
C ASP A 20 12.45 -3.75 1.82
N TYR A 21 12.03 -2.51 1.54
CA TYR A 21 11.70 -1.56 2.58
C TYR A 21 10.46 -2.00 3.37
N PHE A 22 9.38 -2.44 2.70
CA PHE A 22 8.19 -2.95 3.38
C PHE A 22 8.50 -4.22 4.19
N SER A 23 9.18 -5.19 3.59
CA SER A 23 9.56 -6.45 4.27
C SER A 23 10.42 -6.17 5.52
N SER A 24 11.42 -5.30 5.41
CA SER A 24 12.30 -4.96 6.54
C SER A 24 11.61 -4.19 7.67
N LYS A 25 10.59 -3.37 7.37
CA LYS A 25 9.84 -2.62 8.39
C LYS A 25 8.77 -3.43 9.10
N TRP A 26 8.13 -4.35 8.39
CA TRP A 26 6.97 -5.10 8.91
C TRP A 26 7.28 -6.55 9.26
N GLY A 27 8.47 -7.07 8.92
CA GLY A 27 8.89 -8.44 9.23
C GLY A 27 8.10 -9.51 8.48
N ILE A 28 7.49 -9.15 7.35
CA ILE A 28 6.76 -10.08 6.47
C ILE A 28 7.69 -10.53 5.34
N ASP A 29 7.49 -11.76 4.85
CA ASP A 29 8.24 -12.32 3.73
C ASP A 29 8.24 -11.39 2.51
N ARG A 30 9.43 -11.19 1.95
CA ARG A 30 9.67 -10.39 0.74
C ARG A 30 8.77 -10.83 -0.42
N LYS A 31 8.63 -12.14 -0.65
CA LYS A 31 7.84 -12.70 -1.77
C LYS A 31 6.38 -12.27 -1.71
N LEU A 32 5.87 -12.12 -0.49
CA LEU A 32 4.48 -11.78 -0.26
C LEU A 32 4.22 -10.30 -0.57
N TYR A 33 5.15 -9.42 -0.20
CA TYR A 33 5.13 -8.03 -0.65
C TYR A 33 5.43 -7.89 -2.13
N GLU A 34 6.28 -8.73 -2.71
CA GLU A 34 6.59 -8.70 -4.14
C GLU A 34 5.33 -8.96 -4.97
N ALA A 35 4.56 -9.99 -4.60
CA ALA A 35 3.28 -10.26 -5.25
C ALA A 35 2.30 -9.08 -5.08
N ALA A 36 2.14 -8.55 -3.87
CA ALA A 36 1.18 -7.49 -3.58
C ALA A 36 1.54 -6.12 -4.20
N VAL A 37 2.83 -5.78 -4.24
CA VAL A 37 3.32 -4.53 -4.85
C VAL A 37 3.28 -4.65 -6.37
N SER A 38 3.67 -5.79 -6.94
CA SER A 38 3.59 -6.04 -8.38
C SER A 38 2.15 -5.98 -8.89
N ASP A 39 1.22 -6.61 -8.18
CA ASP A 39 -0.21 -6.53 -8.51
C ASP A 39 -0.71 -5.08 -8.49
N GLY A 40 -0.33 -4.30 -7.47
CA GLY A 40 -0.68 -2.88 -7.37
C GLY A 40 -0.12 -1.98 -8.49
N ILE A 41 0.92 -2.43 -9.21
CA ILE A 41 1.44 -1.75 -10.39
C ILE A 41 0.56 -2.04 -11.60
N THR A 42 0.25 -3.32 -11.84
CA THR A 42 -0.39 -3.80 -13.07
C THR A 42 -1.91 -3.71 -13.05
N THR A 43 -2.53 -3.80 -11.87
CA THR A 43 -3.98 -3.83 -11.73
C THR A 43 -4.64 -2.56 -12.27
N ALA A 44 -5.75 -2.72 -12.98
CA ALA A 44 -6.59 -1.61 -13.40
C ALA A 44 -7.36 -0.99 -12.22
N ASN A 45 -7.56 -1.76 -11.15
CA ASN A 45 -8.26 -1.31 -9.95
C ASN A 45 -7.54 -0.12 -9.31
N PRO A 46 -8.29 0.80 -8.66
CA PRO A 46 -7.72 1.96 -7.98
C PRO A 46 -6.77 1.56 -6.83
N LEU A 47 -6.94 0.36 -6.28
CA LEU A 47 -6.16 -0.21 -5.19
C LEU A 47 -5.71 -1.65 -5.55
N PRO A 48 -4.61 -2.15 -4.93
CA PRO A 48 -3.74 -1.46 -3.98
C PRO A 48 -2.82 -0.42 -4.63
N ARG A 49 -2.32 0.53 -3.82
CA ARG A 49 -1.32 1.53 -4.20
C ARG A 49 -0.21 1.62 -3.17
N TRP A 50 1.00 1.76 -3.66
CA TRP A 50 2.20 1.74 -2.84
C TRP A 50 3.04 2.98 -3.11
N PHE A 51 3.48 3.63 -2.03
CA PHE A 51 4.21 4.88 -2.08
C PHE A 51 5.46 4.83 -1.21
N LEU A 52 6.49 5.54 -1.64
CA LEU A 52 7.74 5.74 -0.90
C LEU A 52 7.99 7.22 -0.67
N LEU A 53 8.45 7.58 0.52
CA LEU A 53 8.98 8.90 0.81
C LEU A 53 10.49 8.88 0.59
N LEU A 54 10.94 9.60 -0.42
CA LEU A 54 12.34 9.78 -0.75
C LEU A 54 12.86 11.10 -0.18
N LYS A 55 14.05 11.05 0.41
CA LYS A 55 14.83 12.22 0.78
C LYS A 55 16.27 11.96 0.37
N ASP A 56 16.84 12.83 -0.47
CA ASP A 56 18.22 12.73 -0.95
C ASP A 56 18.57 11.35 -1.58
N GLY A 57 17.60 10.74 -2.28
CA GLY A 57 17.74 9.43 -2.92
C GLY A 57 17.49 8.23 -2.01
N GLU A 58 17.37 8.45 -0.71
CA GLU A 58 17.09 7.43 0.30
C GLU A 58 15.61 7.28 0.60
N ILE A 59 15.17 6.06 0.88
CA ILE A 59 13.79 5.78 1.31
C ILE A 59 13.73 5.98 2.82
N ILE A 60 13.03 7.03 3.24
CA ILE A 60 12.86 7.38 4.66
C ILE A 60 11.46 7.04 5.19
N GLY A 61 10.56 6.58 4.33
CA GLY A 61 9.23 6.13 4.72
C GLY A 61 8.49 5.44 3.59
N SER A 62 7.37 4.82 3.93
CA SER A 62 6.53 4.07 3.00
C SER A 62 5.07 4.14 3.40
N TYR A 63 4.17 4.12 2.43
CA TYR A 63 2.73 4.12 2.66
C TYR A 63 2.04 3.18 1.68
N GLY A 64 1.15 2.33 2.19
CA GLY A 64 0.34 1.41 1.40
C GLY A 64 -1.14 1.76 1.55
N LEU A 65 -1.82 1.95 0.43
CA LEU A 65 -3.28 1.97 0.35
C LEU A 65 -3.73 0.61 -0.16
N ILE A 66 -4.50 -0.10 0.66
CA ILE A 66 -5.02 -1.42 0.33
C ILE A 66 -6.54 -1.39 0.53
N GLU A 67 -7.27 -2.19 -0.25
CA GLU A 67 -8.69 -2.40 0.03
C GLU A 67 -8.84 -3.06 1.39
N ASN A 68 -9.79 -2.54 2.17
CA ASN A 68 -10.19 -3.16 3.42
C ASN A 68 -11.29 -4.17 3.12
N ASP A 69 -10.92 -5.42 2.88
CA ASP A 69 -11.90 -6.50 2.80
C ASP A 69 -12.32 -6.93 4.21
N VAL A 70 -13.30 -6.21 4.76
CA VAL A 70 -14.14 -6.70 5.85
C VAL A 70 -15.52 -7.01 5.29
N SER A 71 -15.58 -7.99 4.39
CA SER A 71 -16.77 -8.80 4.21
C SER A 71 -16.61 -10.07 5.04
N GLY A 72 -17.43 -10.19 6.09
CA GLY A 72 -17.46 -11.41 6.90
C GLY A 72 -17.89 -12.60 6.06
N ALA A 73 -17.23 -13.73 6.29
CA ALA A 73 -17.44 -15.06 5.72
C ALA A 73 -16.68 -15.39 4.42
N ALA A 74 -15.62 -16.19 4.63
CA ALA A 74 -15.03 -17.16 3.71
C ALA A 74 -14.23 -16.66 2.49
N GLY A 75 -12.92 -16.91 2.53
CA GLY A 75 -12.29 -17.59 1.37
C GLY A 75 -11.07 -16.98 0.71
N ARG A 76 -10.47 -15.89 1.20
CA ARG A 76 -9.11 -15.50 0.80
C ARG A 76 -8.30 -14.98 1.98
N GLU A 77 -7.24 -15.69 2.32
CA GLU A 77 -6.26 -15.29 3.33
C GLU A 77 -5.47 -14.07 2.81
N TYR A 78 -6.01 -12.86 2.98
CA TYR A 78 -5.21 -11.65 2.85
C TYR A 78 -4.59 -11.33 4.20
N MET A 79 -3.24 -11.24 4.26
CA MET A 79 -2.54 -11.01 5.51
C MET A 79 -3.12 -9.78 6.21
N LEU A 80 -3.67 -10.00 7.39
CA LEU A 80 -3.67 -8.97 8.40
C LEU A 80 -2.22 -8.58 8.65
N PHE A 81 -1.85 -7.38 8.18
CA PHE A 81 -0.59 -6.74 8.55
C PHE A 81 -0.49 -6.77 10.08
N PRO A 82 0.69 -7.10 10.64
CA PRO A 82 0.87 -7.20 12.08
C PRO A 82 0.39 -5.91 12.76
N LYS A 83 -0.23 -6.08 13.95
CA LYS A 83 -1.02 -5.11 14.76
C LYS A 83 -0.44 -3.70 15.01
N LYS A 84 0.69 -3.33 14.41
CA LYS A 84 1.32 -2.00 14.45
C LYS A 84 1.08 -1.16 13.18
N ALA A 85 0.49 -1.72 12.12
CA ALA A 85 0.07 -0.93 10.96
C ALA A 85 -1.13 -0.07 11.35
N ARG A 86 -0.93 1.25 11.44
CA ARG A 86 -2.02 2.20 11.63
C ARG A 86 -2.78 2.29 10.31
N ILE A 87 -3.84 1.50 10.18
CA ILE A 87 -4.82 1.67 9.10
C ILE A 87 -5.38 3.09 9.28
N ILE A 88 -4.99 4.02 8.40
CA ILE A 88 -5.64 5.33 8.34
C ILE A 88 -6.98 5.10 7.65
N ARG A 89 -7.98 4.72 8.45
CA ARG A 89 -9.35 4.58 7.98
C ARG A 89 -9.87 5.97 7.64
N ARG A 90 -10.18 6.22 6.37
CA ARG A 90 -11.04 7.34 6.00
C ARG A 90 -12.40 7.05 6.62
N GLU A 91 -12.80 7.80 7.63
CA GLU A 91 -14.17 7.73 8.14
C GLU A 91 -15.11 8.12 7.00
N ARG A 92 -16.10 7.26 6.72
CA ARG A 92 -17.18 7.62 5.80
C ARG A 92 -17.89 8.81 6.41
N ARG A 93 -17.75 9.98 5.80
CA ARG A 93 -18.56 11.15 6.14
C ARG A 93 -19.79 11.15 5.23
N PRO A 94 -20.98 11.52 5.73
CA PRO A 94 -22.20 11.55 4.93
C PRO A 94 -22.09 12.44 3.69
N ASP A 95 -21.26 13.48 3.76
CA ASP A 95 -21.02 14.51 2.76
C ASP A 95 -19.83 14.24 1.83
N ASP A 96 -19.24 13.05 1.89
CA ASP A 96 -18.05 12.72 1.10
C ASP A 96 -18.40 12.57 -0.40
N PRO A 97 -17.86 13.41 -1.31
CA PRO A 97 -18.19 13.38 -2.74
C PRO A 97 -17.66 12.12 -3.46
N PHE A 98 -16.88 11.29 -2.77
CA PHE A 98 -16.40 10.00 -3.27
C PHE A 98 -17.14 8.80 -2.67
N ASN A 99 -18.20 9.02 -1.88
CA ASN A 99 -19.17 7.96 -1.61
C ASN A 99 -19.84 7.64 -2.95
N LEU A 100 -19.43 6.54 -3.58
CA LEU A 100 -20.03 6.05 -4.82
C LEU A 100 -21.55 5.94 -4.61
N GLN A 101 -22.31 6.64 -5.45
CA GLN A 101 -23.72 6.33 -5.65
C GLN A 101 -23.77 4.91 -6.24
N GLU A 102 -24.62 4.06 -5.65
CA GLU A 102 -24.83 2.65 -6.06
C GLU A 102 -25.16 2.50 -7.55
#